data_AF-A0A2E9EZP4-F1
#
_entry.id   AF-A0A2E9EZP4-F1
#
_cell.length_a   1.000
_cell.length_b   1.000
_cell.length_c   1.000
_cell.angle_alpha   90.00
_cell.angle_beta   90.00
_cell.angle_gamma   90.00
#
_symmetry.space_group_name_H-M   'P 1'
#
loop_
_entity.id
_entity.type
_entity.pdbx_description
1 polymer ?
#
loop_
_entity_poly.entity_id
_entity_poly.type
_entity_poly.pdbx_seq_one_letter_code
_entity_poly.pdbx_strand_id
1 'polypeptide(L)' 'MAIKFNREAYNKVFNDLDKFRDYCRFEGKVFNEKDLYKSDAPVWQAYQKHAGWLRARARNSNKKFNSRRG' A
#
# COMPACT_ATOMS: atom_id res chain seq x y z
N MET A 1 6.89 9.16 -34.58
CA MET A 1 7.60 8.95 -33.28
C MET A 1 6.62 8.29 -32.32
N ALA A 2 6.76 6.99 -32.05
CA ALA A 2 5.87 6.31 -31.11
C ALA A 2 6.34 6.62 -29.68
N ILE A 3 5.56 7.40 -28.93
CA ILE A 3 5.85 7.64 -27.51
C ILE A 3 5.62 6.33 -26.77
N LYS A 4 6.69 5.69 -26.30
CA LYS A 4 6.61 4.47 -25.49
C LYS A 4 6.16 4.85 -24.08
N PHE A 5 4.85 4.88 -23.86
CA PHE A 5 4.29 5.11 -22.54
C PHE A 5 4.55 3.92 -21.62
N ASN A 6 5.09 4.17 -20.43
CA ASN A 6 5.21 3.14 -19.40
C ASN A 6 3.85 2.93 -18.73
N ARG A 7 2.97 2.19 -19.40
CA ARG A 7 1.60 1.91 -18.94
C ARG A 7 1.57 1.23 -17.56
N GLU A 8 2.57 0.41 -17.26
CA GLU A 8 2.70 -0.25 -15.97
C GLU A 8 2.94 0.74 -14.83
N ALA A 9 3.81 1.72 -15.03
CA ALA A 9 4.07 2.77 -14.05
C ALA A 9 2.80 3.59 -13.78
N TYR A 10 2.07 4.01 -14.82
CA TYR A 10 0.81 4.74 -14.66
C TYR A 10 -0.21 3.91 -13.87
N ASN A 11 -0.46 2.67 -14.28
CA ASN A 11 -1.39 1.79 -13.61
C ASN A 11 -1.03 1.59 -12.13
N LYS A 12 0.28 1.46 -11.81
CA LYS A 12 0.74 1.33 -10.44
C LYS A 12 0.39 2.57 -9.60
N VAL A 13 0.62 3.77 -10.11
CA VAL A 13 0.31 5.02 -9.37
C VAL A 13 -1.19 5.11 -9.10
N PHE A 14 -2.04 4.84 -10.09
CA PHE A 14 -3.50 4.86 -9.90
C PHE A 14 -3.97 3.81 -8.89
N ASN A 15 -3.42 2.58 -8.97
CA ASN A 15 -3.74 1.53 -8.01
C ASN A 15 -3.28 1.88 -6.58
N ASP A 16 -2.15 2.58 -6.42
CA ASP A 16 -1.65 3.01 -5.12
C ASP A 16 -2.48 4.18 -4.56
N LEU A 17 -2.94 5.10 -5.43
CA LEU A 17 -3.87 6.17 -5.07
C LEU A 17 -5.20 5.63 -4.56
N ASP A 18 -5.78 4.65 -5.26
CA ASP A 18 -7.07 4.07 -4.89
C ASP A 18 -7.00 3.40 -3.51
N LYS A 19 -5.94 2.62 -3.26
CA LYS A 19 -5.68 2.02 -1.94
C LYS A 19 -5.44 3.05 -0.85
N PHE A 20 -4.73 4.13 -1.16
CA PHE A 20 -4.48 5.21 -0.20
C PHE A 20 -5.77 5.96 0.14
N ARG A 21 -6.63 6.19 -0.85
CA ARG A 21 -7.97 6.78 -0.68
C ARG A 21 -8.84 5.92 0.21
N ASP A 22 -8.89 4.60 -0.05
CA ASP A 22 -9.63 3.66 0.77
C ASP A 22 -9.12 3.64 2.21
N TYR A 23 -7.81 3.59 2.41
CA TYR A 23 -7.20 3.69 3.74
C TYR A 23 -7.65 4.96 4.47
N CYS A 24 -7.59 6.12 3.80
CA CYS A 24 -8.03 7.38 4.38
C CYS A 24 -9.53 7.37 4.74
N ARG A 25 -10.37 6.77 3.88
CA ARG A 25 -11.82 6.62 4.11
C ARG A 25 -12.13 5.77 5.34
N PHE A 26 -11.44 4.64 5.54
CA PHE A 26 -11.71 3.75 6.67
C PHE A 26 -11.10 4.24 7.99
N GLU A 27 -10.00 4.99 7.93
CA GLU A 27 -9.30 5.49 9.12
C GLU A 27 -9.71 6.93 9.50
N GLY A 28 -10.64 7.53 8.77
CA GLY A 28 -11.14 8.88 9.02
C GLY A 28 -10.11 10.00 8.76
N LYS A 29 -9.15 9.76 7.85
CA LYS A 29 -8.09 10.74 7.53
C LYS A 29 -8.46 11.56 6.31
N VAL A 30 -7.99 12.80 6.27
CA VAL A 30 -8.12 13.66 5.08
C VAL A 30 -7.29 13.08 3.95
N PHE A 31 -7.95 12.69 2.86
CA PHE A 31 -7.28 12.21 1.66
C PHE A 31 -6.71 13.38 0.86
N ASN A 32 -5.43 13.30 0.54
CA ASN A 32 -4.75 14.23 -0.35
C ASN A 32 -3.80 13.44 -1.26
N GLU A 33 -4.05 13.50 -2.57
CA GLU A 33 -3.27 12.77 -3.58
C GLU A 33 -1.78 13.13 -3.54
N LYS A 34 -1.46 14.38 -3.17
CA LYS A 34 -0.08 14.87 -3.07
C LYS A 34 0.71 14.25 -1.93
N ASP A 35 0.03 13.65 -0.96
CA ASP A 35 0.70 12.94 0.14
C ASP A 35 1.16 11.54 -0.30
N LEU A 36 0.68 11.02 -1.43
CA LEU A 36 1.16 9.75 -1.97
C LEU A 36 2.66 9.84 -2.30
N TYR A 37 3.45 8.90 -1.77
CA TYR A 37 4.92 8.86 -1.84
C TYR A 37 5.66 9.98 -1.12
N LYS A 38 4.95 10.83 -0.36
CA LYS A 38 5.53 11.94 0.38
C LYS A 38 5.98 11.47 1.76
N SER A 39 7.28 11.25 1.95
CA SER A 39 7.85 10.67 3.17
C SER A 39 7.65 11.51 4.43
N ASP A 40 7.45 12.82 4.28
CA ASP A 40 7.15 13.78 5.35
C ASP A 40 5.65 13.84 5.70
N ALA A 41 4.75 13.32 4.85
CA ALA A 41 3.32 13.34 5.12
C ALA A 41 2.95 12.34 6.22
N PRO A 42 2.29 12.77 7.32
CA PRO A 42 1.93 11.89 8.42
C PRO A 42 0.91 10.82 8.00
N VAL A 43 0.01 11.16 7.08
CA VAL A 43 -0.98 10.22 6.52
C VAL A 43 -0.30 9.13 5.71
N TRP A 44 0.72 9.48 4.91
CA TRP A 44 1.51 8.52 4.13
C TRP A 44 2.31 7.57 5.02
N GLN A 45 3.00 8.08 6.04
CA GLN A 45 3.74 7.24 7.00
C GLN A 45 2.81 6.24 7.69
N ALA A 46 1.62 6.68 8.09
CA ALA A 46 0.62 5.79 8.69
C ALA A 46 0.12 4.72 7.71
N TYR A 47 -0.15 5.10 6.46
CA TYR A 47 -0.51 4.16 5.41
C TYR A 47 0.60 3.12 5.16
N GLN A 48 1.87 3.53 5.10
CA GLN A 48 2.98 2.58 4.93
C GLN A 48 3.05 1.56 6.07
N LYS A 49 2.84 1.99 7.32
CA LYS A 49 2.76 1.08 8.47
C LYS A 49 1.59 0.11 8.34
N HIS A 50 0.40 0.62 7.97
CA HIS A 50 -0.79 -0.20 7.75
C HIS A 50 -0.59 -1.22 6.62
N ALA A 51 -0.06 -0.80 5.47
CA ALA A 51 0.25 -1.68 4.36
C ALA A 51 1.31 -2.73 4.71
N GLY A 52 2.33 -2.36 5.50
CA GLY A 52 3.32 -3.28 6.05
C GLY A 52 2.70 -4.34 6.94
N TRP A 53 1.80 -3.94 7.84
CA TRP A 53 1.04 -4.84 8.70
C TRP A 53 0.14 -5.79 7.90
N LEU A 54 -0.60 -5.30 6.90
CA LEU A 54 -1.43 -6.14 6.01
C LEU A 54 -0.59 -7.21 5.31
N ARG A 55 0.59 -6.85 4.78
CA ARG A 55 1.52 -7.82 4.16
C ARG A 55 2.05 -8.82 5.18
N ALA A 56 2.37 -8.40 6.40
CA ALA A 56 2.80 -9.31 7.46
C ALA A 56 1.68 -10.29 7.85
N ARG A 57 0.45 -9.79 7.98
CA ARG A 57 -0.74 -10.59 8.26
C ARG A 57 -0.99 -11.64 7.18
N ALA A 58 -0.94 -11.23 5.91
CA ALA A 58 -1.10 -12.15 4.76
C ALA A 58 -0.01 -13.23 4.68
N ARG A 59 1.23 -12.91 5.06
CA ARG A 59 2.31 -13.90 5.15
C ARG A 59 2.08 -14.91 6.26
N ASN A 60 1.57 -14.47 7.42
CA ASN A 60 1.32 -15.37 8.54
C ASN A 60 0.10 -16.26 8.30
N SER A 61 -0.96 -15.74 7.67
CA SER A 61 -2.16 -16.52 7.35
C SER A 61 -1.90 -17.67 6.38
N ASN A 62 -0.87 -17.56 5.54
CA ASN A 62 -0.51 -18.60 4.57
C ASN A 62 0.59 -19.55 5.06
N LYS A 63 1.08 -19.37 6.29
CA LYS A 63 2.14 -20.20 6.86
C LYS A 63 1.51 -21.42 7.53
N LYS A 64 1.62 -22.61 6.90
CA LYS A 64 1.40 -23.88 7.61
C LYS A 64 2.43 -23.97 8.74
N PHE A 65 1.97 -23.84 9.99
CA PHE A 65 2.81 -24.10 11.16
C PHE A 65 3.16 -25.60 11.19
N ASN A 66 4.27 -25.99 10.55
CA ASN A 66 4.81 -27.32 10.75
C ASN A 66 5.58 -27.31 12.07
N SER A 67 4.97 -27.83 13.13
CA SER A 67 5.63 -28.02 14.43
C SER A 67 6.64 -29.16 14.34
N ARG A 68 7.79 -28.93 13.70
CA ARG A 68 8.96 -29.81 13.82
C ARG A 68 9.70 -29.52 15.12
N ARG A 69 8.99 -29.68 16.24
CA ARG A 69 9.61 -29.91 17.55
C ARG A 69 9.27 -31.35 17.92
N GLY A 70 10.17 -32.25 17.54
CA GLY A 70 10.22 -33.66 17.90
C GLY A 70 11.69 -34.00 18.01
#